data_AF-A0A7S1E9J5-F1
#
_entry.id   AF-A0A7S1E9J5-F1
#
_cell.length_a   1.000
_cell.length_b   1.000
_cell.length_c   1.000
_cell.angle_alpha   90.00
_cell.angle_beta   90.00
_cell.angle_gamma   90.00
#
_symmetry.space_group_name_H-M   'P 1'
#
loop_
_entity.id
_entity.type
_entity.pdbx_description
1 polymer ?
#
loop_
_entity_poly.entity_id
_entity_poly.type
_entity_poly.pdbx_seq_one_letter_code
_entity_poly.pdbx_strand_id
1 'polypeptide(L)'
;FRTGCGEGGSEGVCQACAECEAGSYRVGCQGQSGGSCIPCGSCAANRTYLHGCLGSSAGECLPCPTCEEGSFSLGCEGTHAGACISCAEHPCPDNHERVGCGGESEKI
;
A
#
# COMPACT_ATOMS: atom_id res chain seq x y z
N PHE A 1 9.26 8.59 -21.60
CA PHE A 1 8.50 8.47 -22.87
C PHE A 1 9.02 9.50 -23.86
N ARG A 2 8.80 9.31 -25.15
CA ARG A 2 9.30 10.20 -26.20
C ARG A 2 8.20 11.11 -26.69
N THR A 3 8.49 12.40 -26.76
CA THR A 3 7.64 13.42 -27.38
C THR A 3 8.35 14.03 -28.59
N GLY A 4 7.59 14.51 -29.57
CA GLY A 4 8.16 15.15 -30.76
C GLY A 4 8.76 14.20 -31.82
N CYS A 5 8.44 12.89 -31.77
CA CYS A 5 8.71 11.99 -32.89
C CYS A 5 7.65 12.20 -33.99
N GLY A 6 8.05 12.57 -35.21
CA GLY A 6 7.15 12.54 -36.38
C GLY A 6 7.05 13.81 -37.22
N GLU A 7 7.46 14.98 -36.72
CA GLU A 7 7.57 16.19 -37.54
C GLU A 7 9.04 16.40 -37.96
N GLY A 8 9.32 16.22 -39.27
CA GLY A 8 10.57 16.65 -39.89
C GLY A 8 11.81 15.75 -39.70
N GLY A 9 11.67 14.50 -39.25
CA GLY A 9 12.82 13.59 -39.04
C GLY A 9 13.53 13.76 -37.69
N SER A 10 12.91 14.50 -36.77
CA SER A 10 13.38 14.71 -35.40
C SER A 10 13.36 13.40 -34.60
N GLU A 11 14.46 13.07 -33.91
CA GLU A 11 14.60 11.86 -33.07
C GLU A 11 13.69 11.88 -31.81
N GLY A 12 13.03 13.02 -31.56
CA GLY A 12 12.19 13.27 -30.39
C GLY A 12 13.04 13.53 -29.13
N VAL A 13 12.39 13.99 -28.05
CA VAL A 13 13.03 14.17 -26.75
C VAL A 13 12.51 13.16 -25.75
N CYS A 14 13.42 12.59 -24.94
CA CYS A 14 13.06 11.72 -23.83
C CYS A 14 12.56 12.58 -22.67
N GLN A 15 11.27 12.45 -22.35
CA GLN A 15 10.66 13.06 -21.20
C GLN A 15 10.50 12.04 -20.07
N ALA A 16 10.80 12.49 -18.84
CA ALA A 16 10.56 11.70 -17.64
C ALA A 16 9.06 11.42 -17.48
N CYS A 17 8.73 10.23 -16.99
CA CYS A 17 7.38 9.94 -16.54
C CYS A 17 7.08 10.87 -15.37
N ALA A 18 5.94 11.55 -15.39
CA ALA A 18 5.46 12.24 -14.20
C ALA A 18 5.25 11.23 -13.06
N GLU A 19 5.17 11.71 -11.83
CA GLU A 19 4.75 10.86 -10.71
C GLU A 19 3.23 10.78 -10.66
N CYS A 20 2.69 9.75 -10.03
CA CYS A 20 1.26 9.66 -9.73
C CYS A 20 1.02 10.14 -8.30
N GLU A 21 -0.19 10.64 -8.03
CA GLU A 21 -0.58 11.02 -6.68
C GLU A 21 -0.52 9.83 -5.72
N ALA A 22 -0.41 10.11 -4.42
CA ALA A 22 -0.42 9.08 -3.39
C ALA A 22 -1.69 8.23 -3.50
N GLY A 23 -1.53 6.90 -3.47
CA GLY A 23 -2.64 5.98 -3.71
C GLY A 23 -2.89 5.66 -5.19
N SER A 24 -1.96 6.00 -6.08
CA SER A 24 -1.96 5.56 -7.48
C SER A 24 -0.55 5.18 -7.97
N TYR A 25 -0.49 4.31 -8.97
CA TYR A 25 0.74 3.88 -9.61
C TYR A 25 0.65 4.00 -11.13
N ARG A 26 1.78 4.20 -11.78
CA ARG A 26 1.87 4.42 -13.23
C ARG A 26 2.05 3.10 -13.96
N VAL A 27 1.28 2.95 -15.03
CA VAL A 27 1.48 1.89 -16.02
C VAL A 27 1.63 2.48 -17.42
N GLY A 28 2.39 1.79 -18.26
CA GLY A 28 2.47 2.12 -19.68
C GLY A 28 3.30 3.36 -20.03
N CYS A 29 4.22 3.80 -19.15
CA CYS A 29 5.14 4.89 -19.47
C CYS A 29 6.31 4.41 -20.33
N GLN A 30 6.06 4.21 -21.62
CA GLN A 30 7.03 3.70 -22.58
C GLN A 30 6.70 4.17 -24.00
N GLY A 31 7.69 4.09 -24.90
CA GLY A 31 7.50 4.52 -26.29
C GLY A 31 7.11 6.00 -26.35
N GLN A 32 5.96 6.30 -26.96
CA GLN A 32 5.38 7.65 -27.08
C GLN A 32 4.25 7.92 -26.07
N SER A 33 4.02 7.01 -25.12
CA SER A 33 2.97 7.15 -24.11
C SER A 33 3.55 7.64 -22.78
N GLY A 34 2.97 8.71 -22.23
CA GLY A 34 3.28 9.19 -20.88
C GLY A 34 2.88 8.21 -19.76
N GLY A 35 2.15 7.15 -20.11
CA GLY A 35 1.52 6.23 -19.17
C GLY A 35 0.27 6.82 -18.52
N SER A 36 -0.43 5.98 -17.77
CA SER A 36 -1.64 6.34 -17.02
C SER A 36 -1.45 5.98 -15.55
N CYS A 37 -2.00 6.82 -14.67
CA CYS A 37 -2.07 6.52 -13.25
C CYS A 37 -3.29 5.64 -12.98
N ILE A 38 -3.07 4.47 -12.38
CA ILE A 38 -4.09 3.55 -11.93
C ILE A 38 -4.18 3.64 -10.42
N PRO A 39 -5.39 3.72 -9.83
CA PRO A 39 -5.55 3.69 -8.38
C PRO A 39 -5.03 2.39 -7.80
N CYS A 40 -4.38 2.49 -6.64
CA CYS A 40 -3.97 1.35 -5.85
C CYS A 40 -5.20 0.49 -5.51
N GLY A 41 -5.05 -0.83 -5.64
CA GLY A 41 -6.09 -1.76 -5.23
C GLY A 41 -6.24 -1.83 -3.71
N SER A 42 -7.20 -2.63 -3.25
CA SER A 42 -7.30 -3.04 -1.85
C SER A 42 -6.89 -4.50 -1.72
N CYS A 43 -6.11 -4.83 -0.70
CA CYS A 43 -5.80 -6.22 -0.37
C CYS A 43 -7.04 -6.94 0.18
N ALA A 44 -7.13 -8.25 -0.06
CA ALA A 44 -8.23 -9.05 0.45
C ALA A 44 -8.28 -8.98 1.98
N ALA A 45 -9.49 -8.89 2.54
CA ALA A 45 -9.74 -8.80 3.98
C ALA A 45 -9.29 -10.07 4.71
N ASN A 46 -7.99 -10.18 5.01
CA ASN A 46 -7.36 -11.32 5.70
C ASN A 46 -6.03 -10.90 6.33
N ARG A 47 -6.04 -9.86 7.18
CA ARG A 47 -4.81 -9.33 7.81
C ARG A 47 -3.68 -9.07 6.80
N THR A 48 -4.00 -8.36 5.73
CA THR A 48 -2.99 -7.88 4.78
C THR A 48 -3.19 -6.40 4.50
N TYR A 49 -2.09 -5.73 4.18
CA TYR A 49 -2.07 -4.32 3.79
C TYR A 49 -1.24 -4.16 2.52
N LEU A 50 -1.58 -3.15 1.74
CA LEU A 50 -0.89 -2.79 0.51
C LEU A 50 0.36 -1.99 0.84
N HIS A 51 1.52 -2.57 0.58
CA HIS A 51 2.81 -1.94 0.75
C HIS A 51 3.38 -1.51 -0.59
N GLY A 52 3.97 -0.31 -0.65
CA GLY A 52 4.76 0.11 -1.81
C GLY A 52 3.96 0.44 -3.08
N CYS A 53 2.66 0.76 -2.96
CA CYS A 53 1.89 1.25 -4.10
C CYS A 53 2.15 2.74 -4.34
N LEU A 54 3.12 3.03 -5.21
CA LEU A 54 3.57 4.37 -5.57
C LEU A 54 4.41 4.35 -6.85
N GLY A 55 4.51 5.50 -7.51
CA GLY A 55 5.40 5.67 -8.66
C GLY A 55 4.99 4.78 -9.83
N SER A 56 5.74 3.70 -10.08
CA SER A 56 5.48 2.69 -11.11
C SER A 56 5.16 1.30 -10.54
N SER A 57 4.98 1.20 -9.23
CA SER A 57 4.72 -0.06 -8.53
C SER A 57 3.26 -0.14 -8.11
N ALA A 58 2.58 -1.22 -8.49
CA ALA A 58 1.23 -1.51 -8.00
C ALA A 58 1.17 -1.77 -6.49
N GLY A 59 2.32 -1.91 -5.84
CA GLY A 59 2.44 -2.39 -4.48
C GLY A 59 2.17 -3.89 -4.38
N GLU A 60 2.45 -4.42 -3.19
CA GLU A 60 2.25 -5.82 -2.88
C GLU A 60 1.47 -5.95 -1.57
N CYS A 61 0.60 -6.94 -1.49
CA CYS A 61 -0.15 -7.23 -0.29
C CYS A 61 0.74 -7.99 0.69
N LEU A 62 1.17 -7.32 1.74
CA LEU A 62 1.97 -7.91 2.81
C LEU A 62 1.07 -8.31 3.98
N PRO A 63 1.39 -9.40 4.69
CA PRO A 63 0.70 -9.75 5.92
C PRO A 63 0.92 -8.67 6.97
N CYS A 64 -0.10 -8.47 7.81
CA CYS A 64 0.00 -7.61 8.98
C CYS A 64 1.15 -8.06 9.89
N PRO A 65 1.85 -7.11 10.54
CA PRO A 65 2.89 -7.45 11.50
C PRO A 65 2.30 -8.31 12.61
N THR A 66 2.97 -9.41 12.91
CA THR A 66 2.67 -10.22 14.09
C THR A 66 3.28 -9.54 15.30
N CYS A 67 2.45 -9.17 16.26
CA CYS A 67 2.90 -8.56 17.50
C CYS A 67 3.36 -9.63 18.50
N GLU A 68 4.33 -9.25 19.32
CA GLU A 68 4.79 -10.04 20.46
C GLU A 68 3.69 -10.24 21.51
N GLU A 69 3.85 -11.26 22.36
CA GLU A 69 2.91 -11.59 23.43
C GLU A 69 2.66 -10.36 24.33
N GLY A 70 1.39 -10.07 24.63
CA GLY A 70 1.00 -8.87 25.37
C GLY A 70 0.84 -7.61 24.51
N SER A 71 0.97 -7.70 23.18
CA SER A 71 0.66 -6.64 22.23
C SER A 71 -0.30 -7.13 21.13
N PHE A 72 -1.08 -6.20 20.54
CA PHE A 72 -2.00 -6.48 19.45
C PHE A 72 -1.79 -5.52 18.28
N SER A 73 -2.00 -5.98 17.05
CA SER A 73 -1.91 -5.15 15.84
C SER A 73 -3.19 -4.32 15.68
N LEU A 74 -3.08 -3.00 15.62
CA LEU A 74 -4.20 -2.09 15.35
C LEU A 74 -3.96 -1.32 14.05
N GLY A 75 -5.02 -1.16 13.24
CA GLY A 75 -4.98 -0.34 12.03
C GLY A 75 -4.21 -0.96 10.86
N CYS A 76 -4.09 -2.29 10.82
CA CYS A 76 -3.51 -2.97 9.67
C CYS A 76 -4.59 -3.23 8.62
N GLU A 77 -4.71 -2.29 7.68
CA GLU A 77 -5.70 -2.31 6.60
C GLU A 77 -5.33 -1.31 5.49
N GLY A 78 -5.91 -1.49 4.30
CA GLY A 78 -5.69 -0.56 3.19
C GLY A 78 -4.22 -0.49 2.82
N THR A 79 -3.59 0.68 2.98
CA THR A 79 -2.15 0.93 2.77
C THR A 79 -1.33 1.01 4.05
N HIS A 80 -1.94 0.70 5.20
CA HIS A 80 -1.32 0.84 6.51
C HIS A 80 -0.94 -0.53 7.06
N ALA A 81 0.33 -0.66 7.44
CA ALA A 81 0.83 -1.85 8.14
C ALA A 81 0.19 -2.04 9.53
N GLY A 82 -0.46 -1.00 10.06
CA GLY A 82 -0.86 -0.94 11.46
C GLY A 82 0.34 -0.81 12.40
N ALA A 83 0.03 -0.78 13.70
CA ALA A 83 1.04 -0.73 14.76
C ALA A 83 0.72 -1.76 15.84
N CYS A 84 1.78 -2.27 16.49
CA CYS A 84 1.64 -3.08 17.68
C CYS A 84 1.43 -2.16 18.89
N ILE A 85 0.32 -2.36 19.59
CA ILE A 85 -0.05 -1.60 20.78
C ILE A 85 -0.05 -2.55 21.97
N SER A 86 0.54 -2.12 23.08
CA SER A 86 0.59 -2.92 24.29
C SER A 86 -0.79 -3.02 24.93
N CYS A 87 -1.11 -4.21 25.43
CA CYS A 87 -2.38 -4.45 26.11
C CYS A 87 -2.42 -3.81 27.51
N ALA A 88 -1.26 -3.57 28.12
CA ALA A 88 -1.15 -2.94 29.43
C ALA A 88 -1.47 -1.44 29.40
N GLU A 89 -1.12 -0.74 28.32
CA GLU A 89 -1.33 0.71 28.17
C GLU A 89 -2.72 1.06 27.62
N HIS A 90 -3.49 0.05 27.22
CA HIS A 90 -4.84 0.20 26.72
C HIS A 90 -5.76 -0.73 27.54
N PRO A 91 -6.28 -0.27 28.70
CA PRO A 91 -7.29 -1.03 29.42
C PRO A 91 -8.58 -1.08 28.59
N CYS A 92 -9.30 -2.20 28.66
CA CYS A 92 -10.66 -2.26 28.13
C CYS A 92 -11.61 -1.45 29.03
N PRO A 93 -12.61 -0.77 28.46
CA PRO A 93 -13.68 -0.19 29.26
C PRO A 93 -14.42 -1.29 30.04
N ASP A 94 -15.12 -0.89 31.10
CA ASP A 94 -15.89 -1.79 31.96
C ASP A 94 -16.79 -2.73 31.13
N ASN A 95 -16.80 -4.01 31.49
CA ASN A 95 -17.53 -5.09 30.80
C ASN A 95 -17.08 -5.41 29.36
N HIS A 96 -15.84 -5.12 28.98
CA HIS A 96 -15.27 -5.53 27.69
C HIS A 96 -14.05 -6.45 27.87
N GLU A 97 -14.00 -7.53 27.09
CA GLU A 97 -12.85 -8.42 27.00
C GLU A 97 -11.96 -8.04 25.79
N ARG A 98 -10.64 -8.08 25.98
CA ARG A 98 -9.70 -7.81 24.89
C ARG A 98 -9.40 -9.10 24.14
N VAL A 99 -9.91 -9.21 22.92
CA VAL A 99 -9.61 -10.33 22.03
C VAL A 99 -8.38 -9.99 21.18
N GLY A 100 -7.36 -10.85 21.16
CA GLY A 100 -6.15 -10.69 20.33
C GLY A 100 -4.90 -10.14 21.02
N CYS A 101 -4.79 -10.21 22.36
CA CYS A 101 -3.58 -9.89 23.14
C CYS A 101 -2.55 -11.03 23.22
N GLY A 102 -2.35 -11.69 22.09
CA GLY A 102 -1.41 -12.77 21.87
C GLY A 102 -1.41 -12.98 20.36
N GLY A 103 -0.23 -13.16 19.77
CA GLY A 103 -0.04 -13.31 18.34
C GLY A 103 -1.08 -14.22 17.68
N GLU A 104 -1.35 -13.92 16.41
CA GLU A 104 -2.41 -14.48 15.56
C GLU A 104 -3.84 -14.34 16.11
N SER A 105 -4.54 -13.30 15.65
CA SER A 105 -5.97 -13.15 15.89
C SER A 105 -6.73 -14.27 15.15
N GLU A 106 -6.84 -15.46 15.72
CA GLU A 106 -7.76 -16.46 15.19
C GLU A 106 -9.19 -15.95 15.35
N LYS A 107 -9.90 -16.00 14.24
CA LYS A 107 -11.32 -15.67 14.12
C LYS A 107 -12.08 -16.81 14.79
N ILE A 108 -12.77 -16.54 15.89
CA ILE A 108 -13.72 -17.49 16.51
C ILE A 108 -14.92 -17.68 15.58
#